data_AF-A0A257LIV9-F1
#
_entry.id   AF-A0A257LIV9-F1
#
_cell.length_a   1.000
_cell.length_b   1.000
_cell.length_c   1.000
_cell.angle_alpha   90.00
_cell.angle_beta   90.00
_cell.angle_gamma   90.00
#
_symmetry.space_group_name_H-M   'P 1'
#
loop_
_entity.id
_entity.type
_entity.pdbx_description
1 polymer ?
#
loop_
_entity_poly.entity_id
_entity_poly.type
_entity_poly.pdbx_seq_one_letter_code
_entity_poly.pdbx_strand_id
1 'polypeptide(L)'
;RGSRWADLPESQADMRAKVPQTMTACAQLLEAQREAQHRDGPWVLGQRYSVADAYLFTVASWLEADGVDTQALPRLLAHRAQRQARPAVQRALAEAAPA
;
A
#
# COMPACT_ATOMS: atom_id res chain seq x y z
N ARG A 1 12.68 -7.87 -4.78
CA ARG A 1 12.97 -6.41 -4.87
C ARG A 1 14.43 -6.22 -5.34
N GLY A 2 14.78 -5.15 -6.06
CA GLY A 2 16.17 -4.77 -6.41
C GLY A 2 16.63 -5.00 -7.86
N SER A 3 16.15 -6.04 -8.54
CA SER A 3 16.64 -6.42 -9.89
C SER A 3 16.49 -5.38 -10.99
N ARG A 4 15.56 -4.43 -10.85
CA ARG A 4 15.40 -3.30 -11.80
C ARG A 4 16.53 -2.28 -11.70
N TRP A 5 17.22 -2.22 -10.57
CA TRP A 5 18.07 -1.09 -10.19
C TRP A 5 19.53 -1.46 -9.90
N ALA A 6 19.83 -2.76 -9.77
CA ALA A 6 21.17 -3.22 -9.46
C ALA A 6 21.44 -4.59 -10.08
N ASP A 7 22.62 -4.76 -10.68
CA ASP A 7 23.08 -6.03 -11.27
C ASP A 7 23.85 -6.89 -10.25
N LEU A 8 24.50 -6.27 -9.27
CA LEU A 8 25.29 -6.97 -8.26
C LEU A 8 24.39 -7.70 -7.25
N PRO A 9 24.60 -9.01 -7.01
CA PRO A 9 23.80 -9.79 -6.08
C PRO A 9 23.72 -9.20 -4.66
N GLU A 10 24.83 -8.65 -4.16
CA GLU A 10 24.95 -8.01 -2.85
C GLU A 10 24.13 -6.71 -2.76
N SER A 11 24.12 -5.90 -3.82
CA SER A 11 23.30 -4.69 -3.87
C SER A 11 21.81 -5.04 -3.88
N GLN A 12 21.42 -6.06 -4.64
CA GLN A 12 20.03 -6.52 -4.61
C GLN A 12 19.64 -7.12 -3.25
N ALA A 13 20.57 -7.81 -2.58
CA ALA A 13 20.35 -8.36 -1.25
C ALA A 13 20.13 -7.25 -0.21
N ASP A 14 20.95 -6.20 -0.23
CA ASP A 14 20.79 -5.04 0.65
C ASP A 14 19.46 -4.32 0.40
N MET A 15 19.10 -4.08 -0.87
CA MET A 15 17.79 -3.51 -1.22
C MET A 15 16.62 -4.35 -0.70
N ARG A 16 16.70 -5.69 -0.81
CA ARG A 16 15.67 -6.59 -0.25
C ARG A 16 15.61 -6.49 1.27
N ALA A 17 16.77 -6.46 1.94
CA ALA A 17 16.84 -6.34 3.39
C ALA A 17 16.25 -5.01 3.88
N LYS A 18 16.34 -3.95 3.08
CA LYS A 18 15.84 -2.62 3.44
C LYS A 18 14.31 -2.46 3.33
N VAL A 19 13.69 -3.24 2.44
CA VAL A 19 12.26 -3.12 2.08
C VAL A 19 11.33 -3.15 3.31
N PRO A 20 11.40 -4.13 4.22
CA PRO A 20 10.50 -4.17 5.36
C PRO A 20 10.58 -2.93 6.24
N GLN A 21 11.78 -2.38 6.47
CA GLN A 21 11.92 -1.19 7.31
C GLN A 21 11.35 0.06 6.62
N THR A 22 11.65 0.25 5.34
CA THR A 22 11.16 1.43 4.60
C THR A 22 9.66 1.39 4.39
N MET A 23 9.11 0.23 4.02
CA MET A 23 7.67 0.06 3.83
C MET A 23 6.91 0.20 5.15
N THR A 24 7.45 -0.33 6.26
CA THR A 24 6.86 -0.13 7.59
C THR A 24 6.84 1.35 7.98
N ALA A 25 7.96 2.07 7.80
CA ALA A 25 8.02 3.49 8.13
C ALA A 25 7.02 4.32 7.30
N CYS A 26 6.92 4.06 6.00
CA CYS A 26 5.93 4.71 5.14
C CYS A 26 4.49 4.36 5.54
N ALA A 27 4.22 3.10 5.86
CA ALA A 27 2.88 2.67 6.26
C ALA A 27 2.45 3.29 7.60
N GLN A 28 3.36 3.39 8.57
CA GLN A 28 3.10 4.07 9.84
C GLN A 28 2.82 5.56 9.65
N LEU A 29 3.59 6.23 8.78
CA LEU A 29 3.33 7.64 8.43
C LEU A 29 1.93 7.82 7.83
N LEU A 30 1.56 6.95 6.90
CA LEU A 30 0.24 7.00 6.27
C LEU A 30 -0.88 6.67 7.26
N GLU A 31 -0.72 5.67 8.12
CA GLU A 31 -1.69 5.36 9.19
C GLU A 31 -1.92 6.56 10.12
N ALA A 32 -0.83 7.22 10.55
CA ALA A 32 -0.91 8.44 11.37
C ALA A 32 -1.59 9.60 10.64
N GLN A 33 -1.27 9.80 9.35
CA GLN A 33 -1.94 10.80 8.52
C GLN A 33 -3.44 10.50 8.38
N ARG A 34 -3.81 9.24 8.17
CA ARG A 34 -5.21 8.80 8.10
C ARG A 34 -5.94 9.05 9.40
N GLU A 35 -5.28 8.83 10.54
CA GLU A 35 -5.84 9.19 11.84
C GLU A 35 -6.01 10.70 11.99
N ALA A 36 -5.06 11.52 11.57
CA ALA A 36 -5.21 12.97 11.65
C ALA A 36 -6.36 13.50 10.76
N GLN A 37 -6.57 12.89 9.59
CA GLN A 37 -7.47 13.38 8.54
C GLN A 37 -8.83 12.68 8.48
N HIS A 38 -9.14 11.73 9.37
CA HIS A 38 -10.37 10.93 9.28
C HIS A 38 -11.67 11.78 9.29
N ARG A 39 -11.60 13.00 9.85
CA ARG A 39 -12.74 13.94 9.90
C ARG A 39 -12.96 14.70 8.59
N ASP A 40 -11.92 14.80 7.75
CA ASP A 40 -11.99 15.51 6.47
C ASP A 40 -12.71 14.69 5.39
N GLY A 41 -12.88 13.38 5.64
CA GLY A 41 -13.65 12.46 4.81
C GLY A 41 -13.00 11.07 4.72
N PRO A 42 -13.67 10.13 4.04
CA PRO A 42 -13.22 8.74 3.98
C PRO A 42 -12.04 8.52 3.00
N TRP A 43 -11.77 9.48 2.12
CA TRP A 43 -10.75 9.36 1.07
C TRP A 43 -9.44 10.04 1.46
N VAL A 44 -8.35 9.68 0.77
CA VAL A 44 -7.00 10.18 1.07
C VAL A 44 -6.90 11.70 1.03
N LEU A 45 -7.70 12.36 0.18
CA LEU A 45 -7.75 13.82 0.06
C LEU A 45 -9.07 14.41 0.60
N GLY A 46 -9.68 13.75 1.59
CA GLY A 46 -10.89 14.20 2.28
C GLY A 46 -12.18 13.63 1.68
N GLN A 47 -13.11 14.50 1.27
CA GLN A 47 -14.48 14.09 0.91
C GLN A 47 -14.61 13.41 -0.46
N ARG A 48 -13.67 13.66 -1.38
CA ARG A 48 -13.77 13.18 -2.76
C ARG A 48 -12.72 12.13 -3.06
N TYR A 49 -13.19 11.07 -3.70
CA TYR A 49 -12.34 10.03 -4.28
C TYR A 49 -11.35 10.64 -5.29
N SER A 50 -10.10 10.17 -5.27
CA SER A 50 -9.04 10.67 -6.13
C SER A 50 -8.08 9.57 -6.60
N VAL A 51 -7.14 9.94 -7.47
CA VAL A 51 -6.03 9.05 -7.85
C VAL A 51 -5.18 8.63 -6.65
N ALA A 52 -5.09 9.45 -5.60
CA ALA A 52 -4.34 9.13 -4.39
C ALA A 52 -4.90 7.87 -3.70
N ASP A 53 -6.22 7.68 -3.72
CA ASP A 53 -6.84 6.47 -3.19
C ASP A 53 -6.48 5.22 -4.00
N ALA A 54 -6.33 5.36 -5.32
CA ALA A 54 -5.97 4.23 -6.19
C ALA A 54 -4.53 3.83 -5.97
N TYR A 55 -3.65 4.83 -5.86
CA TYR A 55 -2.25 4.61 -5.56
C TYR A 55 -2.05 3.99 -4.17
N LEU A 56 -2.75 4.50 -3.14
CA LEU A 56 -2.68 3.95 -1.80
C LEU A 56 -3.18 2.50 -1.76
N PHE A 57 -4.27 2.16 -2.48
CA PHE A 57 -4.73 0.77 -2.57
C PHE A 57 -3.65 -0.17 -3.12
N THR A 58 -2.99 0.23 -4.20
CA THR A 58 -1.90 -0.55 -4.81
C THR A 58 -0.76 -0.76 -3.84
N VAL A 59 -0.26 0.31 -3.20
CA VAL A 59 0.84 0.20 -2.22
C VAL A 59 0.43 -0.63 -1.01
N ALA A 60 -0.79 -0.43 -0.50
CA ALA A 60 -1.34 -1.17 0.63
C ALA A 60 -1.48 -2.68 0.32
N SER A 61 -1.59 -3.07 -0.95
CA SER A 61 -1.65 -4.47 -1.38
C SER A 61 -0.31 -5.22 -1.30
N TRP A 62 0.80 -4.50 -1.16
CA TRP A 62 2.14 -5.08 -1.10
C TRP A 62 2.67 -5.26 0.33
N LEU A 63 1.99 -4.70 1.33
CA LEU A 63 2.51 -4.57 2.69
C LEU A 63 2.95 -5.91 3.29
N GLU A 64 2.10 -6.93 3.22
CA GLU A 64 2.42 -8.25 3.77
C GLU A 64 3.60 -8.91 3.01
N ALA A 65 3.61 -8.80 1.67
CA ALA A 65 4.68 -9.34 0.83
C ALA A 65 6.01 -8.60 1.02
N ASP A 66 5.96 -7.33 1.43
CA ASP A 66 7.12 -6.51 1.78
C ASP A 66 7.54 -6.66 3.25
N GLY A 67 6.88 -7.53 4.03
CA GLY A 67 7.25 -7.85 5.41
C GLY A 67 6.79 -6.83 6.45
N VAL A 68 5.75 -6.05 6.14
CA VAL A 68 5.14 -5.11 7.08
C VAL A 68 4.12 -5.83 7.96
N ASP A 69 4.18 -5.62 9.27
CA ASP A 69 3.11 -6.03 10.19
C ASP A 69 1.90 -5.09 10.07
N THR A 70 0.81 -5.60 9.50
CA THR A 70 -0.39 -4.82 9.25
C THR A 70 -1.34 -4.75 10.45
N GLN A 71 -1.08 -5.47 11.55
CA GLN A 71 -1.93 -5.41 12.75
C GLN A 71 -1.97 -3.99 13.35
N ALA A 72 -0.87 -3.24 13.21
CA ALA A 72 -0.75 -1.86 13.67
C ALA A 72 -1.33 -0.81 12.68
N LEU A 73 -1.95 -1.23 11.57
CA LEU A 73 -2.36 -0.35 10.46
C LEU A 73 -3.88 -0.43 10.15
N PRO A 74 -4.77 -0.33 11.15
CA PRO A 74 -6.21 -0.60 10.96
C PRO A 74 -6.89 0.36 9.98
N ARG A 75 -6.50 1.64 9.91
CA ARG A 75 -7.15 2.61 9.00
C ARG A 75 -6.70 2.41 7.56
N LEU A 76 -5.43 2.08 7.35
CA LEU A 76 -4.93 1.68 6.04
C LEU A 76 -5.62 0.41 5.54
N LEU A 77 -5.79 -0.60 6.40
CA LEU A 77 -6.52 -1.80 6.04
C LEU A 77 -8.00 -1.53 5.76
N ALA A 78 -8.64 -0.64 6.52
CA ALA A 78 -10.01 -0.22 6.26
C ALA A 78 -10.14 0.48 4.89
N HIS A 79 -9.21 1.38 4.55
CA HIS A 79 -9.19 2.01 3.22
C HIS A 79 -8.95 0.99 2.11
N ARG A 80 -7.99 0.06 2.28
CA ARG A 80 -7.73 -1.02 1.33
C ARG A 80 -8.98 -1.86 1.09
N ALA A 81 -9.69 -2.25 2.15
CA ALA A 81 -10.94 -3.02 2.06
C ALA A 81 -12.05 -2.23 1.34
N GLN A 82 -12.24 -0.97 1.69
CA GLN A 82 -13.19 -0.08 1.01
C GLN A 82 -12.89 0.05 -0.48
N ARG A 83 -11.61 0.07 -0.85
CA ARG A 83 -11.16 0.11 -2.24
C ARG A 83 -11.37 -1.20 -2.98
N GLN A 84 -11.05 -2.32 -2.35
CA GLN A 84 -11.25 -3.66 -2.90
C GLN A 84 -12.72 -3.98 -3.17
N ALA A 85 -13.64 -3.46 -2.35
CA ALA A 85 -15.08 -3.67 -2.51
C ALA A 85 -15.68 -3.00 -3.76
N ARG A 86 -14.95 -2.11 -4.44
CA ARG A 86 -15.47 -1.41 -5.62
C ARG A 86 -15.52 -2.35 -6.83
N PRO A 87 -16.64 -2.44 -7.57
CA PRO A 87 -16.76 -3.35 -8.73
C PRO A 87 -15.66 -3.14 -9.79
N ALA A 88 -15.26 -1.90 -10.05
CA ALA A 88 -14.19 -1.60 -10.99
C ALA A 88 -12.83 -2.15 -10.54
N VAL A 89 -12.55 -2.16 -9.24
CA VAL A 89 -11.30 -2.73 -8.69
C VAL A 89 -11.34 -4.25 -8.76
N GLN A 90 -12.46 -4.88 -8.41
CA GLN A 90 -12.62 -6.33 -8.52
C GLN A 90 -12.45 -6.82 -9.95
N ARG A 91 -13.05 -6.11 -10.93
CA ARG A 91 -12.86 -6.41 -12.35
C ARG A 91 -11.39 -6.31 -12.76
N ALA A 92 -10.70 -5.23 -12.40
CA ALA A 92 -9.29 -5.07 -12.73
C ALA A 92 -8.39 -6.15 -12.10
N LEU A 93 -8.69 -6.57 -10.86
CA LEU A 93 -7.97 -7.66 -10.20
C LEU A 93 -8.21 -9.01 -10.89
N ALA A 94 -9.44 -9.27 -11.33
CA ALA A 94 -9.77 -10.48 -12.09
C ALA A 94 -9.06 -10.52 -13.45
N GLU A 95 -8.95 -9.38 -14.14
CA GLU A 95 -8.22 -9.25 -15.41
C GLU A 95 -6.69 -9.39 -15.23
N ALA A 96 -6.15 -8.95 -14.10
CA ALA A 96 -4.72 -8.99 -13.81
C ALA A 96 -4.24 -10.31 -13.20
N ALA A 97 -5.15 -11.22 -12.84
CA ALA A 97 -4.77 -12.53 -12.31
C ALA A 97 -4.06 -13.34 -13.40
N PRO A 98 -2.92 -14.00 -13.09
CA PRO A 98 -2.30 -14.92 -14.03
C PRO A 98 -3.29 -16.04 -14.38
N ALA A 99 -3.34 -16.42 -15.65
CA ALA A 99 -4.18 -17.50 -16.17
C ALA A 99 -3.84 -18.87 -15.54
#